data_AF-A0A833YH02-F1
#
_entry.id   AF-A0A833YH02-F1
#
_cell.length_a   1.000
_cell.length_b   1.000
_cell.length_c   1.000
_cell.angle_alpha   90.00
_cell.angle_beta   90.00
_cell.angle_gamma   90.00
#
_symmetry.space_group_name_H-M   'P 1'
#
loop_
_entity.id
_entity.type
_entity.pdbx_description
1 polymer ?
#
loop_
_entity_poly.entity_id
_entity_poly.type
_entity_poly.pdbx_seq_one_letter_code
_entity_poly.pdbx_strand_id
1 'polypeptide(L)'
;MERKKKAGVAILISDKTDFQKRTIKRDPEGHFIILKGRIHQEDINIVNIYAPNIGASKYTKKILEDFKKDMDSNINIVGDFNTPLSKMDRSSKQNINKDIVALNNTLDEMGFTDIYRTLHPKEAKYTFFSNVHGTFSKIDHMIGHKTSLNNFKKIEIIPSIFSDHKGLKRETNPKGKNPKHSKSWTLNSMLLNNEWVKNDIREAIK
;
A
#
# COMPACT_ATOMS: atom_id res chain seq x y z
N MET A 1 -0.97 -7.32 -37.41
CA MET A 1 -0.03 -6.80 -36.40
C MET A 1 -0.51 -7.30 -35.05
N GLU A 2 0.12 -8.34 -34.48
CA GLU A 2 -0.24 -8.82 -33.15
C GLU A 2 -0.01 -7.72 -32.12
N ARG A 3 -1.06 -7.35 -31.37
CA ARG A 3 -0.91 -6.49 -30.18
C ARG A 3 -0.04 -7.26 -29.17
N LYS A 4 1.25 -6.93 -29.08
CA LYS A 4 2.08 -7.35 -27.94
C LYS A 4 1.34 -6.97 -26.66
N LYS A 5 1.01 -7.94 -25.81
CA LYS A 5 0.49 -7.68 -24.46
C LYS A 5 1.59 -6.97 -23.67
N LYS A 6 1.36 -5.69 -23.34
CA LYS A 6 2.37 -4.83 -22.69
C LYS A 6 2.24 -4.78 -21.16
N ALA A 7 1.07 -5.12 -20.62
CA ALA A 7 0.78 -5.09 -19.19
C ALA A 7 -0.27 -6.15 -18.83
N GLY A 8 -0.42 -6.39 -17.53
CA GLY A 8 -1.44 -7.26 -16.99
C GLY A 8 -1.31 -7.38 -15.48
N VAL A 9 -2.44 -7.24 -14.78
CA VAL A 9 -2.52 -7.38 -13.33
C VAL A 9 -3.55 -8.45 -12.95
N ALA A 10 -3.31 -9.10 -11.83
CA ALA A 10 -4.19 -10.13 -11.29
C ALA A 10 -4.38 -9.95 -9.78
N ILE A 11 -5.50 -10.45 -9.27
CA ILE A 11 -5.73 -10.66 -7.84
C ILE A 11 -6.14 -12.13 -7.69
N LEU A 12 -5.40 -12.87 -6.88
CA LEU A 12 -5.71 -14.25 -6.54
C LEU A 12 -6.18 -14.31 -5.09
N ILE A 13 -7.23 -15.08 -4.84
CA ILE A 13 -7.78 -15.31 -3.51
C ILE A 13 -7.79 -16.81 -3.28
N SER A 14 -7.26 -17.24 -2.13
CA SER A 14 -7.29 -18.66 -1.75
C SER A 14 -8.72 -19.12 -1.54
N ASP A 15 -9.01 -20.33 -2.01
CA ASP A 15 -10.18 -21.15 -1.69
C ASP A 15 -10.52 -21.23 -0.19
N LYS A 16 -9.51 -21.11 0.69
CA LYS A 16 -9.67 -21.09 2.15
C LYS A 16 -10.20 -19.76 2.69
N THR A 17 -10.27 -18.72 1.85
CA THR A 17 -10.76 -17.40 2.24
C THR A 17 -12.23 -17.27 1.83
N ASP A 18 -13.11 -17.06 2.81
CA ASP A 18 -14.52 -16.76 2.55
C ASP A 18 -14.68 -15.32 2.03
N PHE A 19 -14.34 -15.14 0.76
CA PHE A 19 -14.43 -13.86 0.07
C PHE A 19 -15.72 -13.77 -0.74
N GLN A 20 -16.57 -12.83 -0.35
CA GLN A 20 -17.80 -12.50 -1.05
C GLN A 20 -17.52 -11.37 -2.06
N LYS A 21 -17.33 -11.74 -3.33
CA LYS A 21 -17.12 -10.78 -4.43
C LYS A 21 -18.34 -9.87 -4.60
N ARG A 22 -18.11 -8.56 -4.66
CA ARG A 22 -19.15 -7.57 -5.02
C ARG A 22 -18.94 -7.04 -6.44
N THR A 23 -17.83 -6.34 -6.66
CA THR A 23 -17.59 -5.64 -7.94
C THR A 23 -16.15 -5.85 -8.38
N ILE A 24 -15.94 -5.96 -9.69
CA ILE A 24 -14.61 -5.95 -10.30
C ILE A 24 -14.60 -4.90 -11.40
N LYS A 25 -13.62 -4.00 -11.36
CA LYS A 25 -13.30 -3.07 -12.43
C LYS A 25 -11.92 -3.39 -12.96
N ARG A 26 -11.82 -3.58 -14.28
CA ARG A 26 -10.56 -3.92 -14.96
C ARG A 26 -10.19 -2.78 -15.89
N ASP A 27 -8.92 -2.43 -15.89
CA ASP A 27 -8.37 -1.55 -16.90
C ASP A 27 -8.25 -2.28 -18.24
N PRO A 28 -8.79 -1.73 -19.35
CA PRO A 28 -8.62 -2.30 -20.68
C PRO A 28 -7.15 -2.43 -21.10
N GLU A 29 -6.27 -1.56 -20.60
CA GLU A 29 -4.83 -1.59 -20.89
C GLU A 29 -4.04 -2.51 -19.95
N GLY A 30 -4.66 -3.03 -18.89
CA GLY A 30 -4.07 -3.99 -17.96
C GLY A 30 -3.19 -3.38 -16.86
N HIS A 31 -3.26 -2.07 -16.63
CA HIS A 31 -2.48 -1.36 -15.62
C HIS A 31 -3.12 -1.35 -14.24
N PHE A 32 -4.42 -1.62 -14.10
CA PHE A 32 -5.01 -1.79 -12.78
C PHE A 32 -6.21 -2.74 -12.77
N ILE A 33 -6.48 -3.29 -11.59
CA ILE A 33 -7.71 -4.00 -11.27
C ILE A 33 -8.18 -3.57 -9.89
N ILE A 34 -9.47 -3.24 -9.80
CA ILE A 34 -10.14 -2.93 -8.54
C ILE A 34 -11.08 -4.08 -8.23
N LEU A 35 -10.91 -4.67 -7.05
CA LEU A 35 -11.77 -5.70 -6.52
C LEU A 35 -12.42 -5.17 -5.24
N LYS A 36 -13.75 -5.10 -5.25
CA LYS A 36 -14.57 -4.86 -4.07
C LYS A 36 -15.20 -6.17 -3.62
N GLY A 37 -15.20 -6.41 -2.33
CA GLY A 37 -15.88 -7.56 -1.76
C GLY A 37 -15.96 -7.48 -0.25
N ARG A 38 -16.12 -8.64 0.37
CA ARG A 38 -16.28 -8.76 1.82
C ARG A 38 -15.59 -10.01 2.33
N ILE A 39 -14.92 -9.88 3.47
CA ILE A 39 -14.30 -10.99 4.21
C ILE A 39 -14.80 -10.87 5.65
N HIS A 40 -15.36 -11.93 6.22
CA HIS A 40 -15.86 -11.95 7.60
C HIS A 40 -16.76 -10.76 7.97
N GLN A 41 -17.73 -10.43 7.09
CA GLN A 41 -18.68 -9.30 7.23
C GLN A 41 -18.08 -7.90 7.09
N GLU A 42 -16.78 -7.77 6.89
CA GLU A 42 -16.12 -6.49 6.62
C GLU A 42 -15.95 -6.27 5.12
N ASP A 43 -16.34 -5.09 4.65
CA ASP A 43 -16.09 -4.69 3.28
C ASP A 43 -14.59 -4.46 3.07
N ILE A 44 -14.05 -4.98 1.97
CA ILE A 44 -12.65 -4.86 1.59
C ILE A 44 -12.56 -4.40 0.14
N ASN A 45 -11.71 -3.39 -0.09
CA ASN A 45 -11.39 -2.90 -1.41
C ASN A 45 -9.90 -3.12 -1.67
N ILE A 46 -9.57 -3.79 -2.76
CA ILE A 46 -8.20 -4.05 -3.20
C ILE A 46 -8.03 -3.38 -4.56
N VAL A 47 -7.05 -2.50 -4.68
CA VAL A 47 -6.61 -1.90 -5.94
C VAL A 47 -5.21 -2.44 -6.20
N ASN A 48 -5.04 -3.21 -7.26
CA ASN A 48 -3.71 -3.61 -7.74
C ASN A 48 -3.32 -2.71 -8.92
N ILE A 49 -2.21 -1.99 -8.81
CA ILE A 49 -1.68 -1.05 -9.80
C ILE A 49 -0.35 -1.56 -10.36
N TYR A 50 -0.20 -1.48 -11.67
CA TYR A 50 1.05 -1.58 -12.40
C TYR A 50 1.23 -0.28 -13.20
N ALA A 51 1.98 0.67 -12.66
CA ALA A 51 2.20 1.95 -13.31
C ALA A 51 3.20 1.82 -14.47
N PRO A 52 3.08 2.63 -15.54
CA PRO A 52 4.05 2.63 -16.62
C PRO A 52 5.41 3.16 -16.16
N ASN A 53 6.50 2.70 -16.79
CA ASN A 53 7.86 3.16 -16.48
C ASN A 53 8.06 4.68 -16.67
N ILE A 54 7.39 5.27 -17.66
CA ILE A 54 7.48 6.70 -17.98
C ILE A 54 6.26 7.40 -17.39
N GLY A 55 6.49 8.45 -16.59
CA GLY A 55 5.40 9.24 -16.00
C GLY A 55 4.67 8.53 -14.87
N ALA A 56 5.28 7.51 -14.25
CA ALA A 56 4.67 6.63 -13.25
C ALA A 56 3.95 7.37 -12.11
N SER A 57 4.59 8.37 -11.51
CA SER A 57 4.00 9.17 -10.42
C SER A 57 2.77 9.98 -10.86
N LYS A 58 2.79 10.57 -12.07
CA LYS A 58 1.64 11.28 -12.65
C LYS A 58 0.49 10.32 -12.96
N TYR A 59 0.81 9.15 -13.51
CA TYR A 59 -0.16 8.11 -13.81
C TYR A 59 -0.87 7.64 -12.53
N THR A 60 -0.10 7.25 -11.51
CA THR A 60 -0.66 6.78 -10.23
C THR A 60 -1.50 7.88 -9.57
N LYS A 61 -1.03 9.14 -9.58
CA LYS A 61 -1.81 10.27 -9.06
C LYS A 61 -3.17 10.38 -9.76
N LYS A 62 -3.19 10.37 -11.09
CA LYS A 62 -4.42 10.45 -11.88
C LYS A 62 -5.38 9.31 -11.54
N ILE A 63 -4.88 8.08 -11.46
CA ILE A 63 -5.69 6.90 -11.09
C ILE A 63 -6.33 7.06 -9.70
N LEU A 64 -5.59 7.59 -8.72
CA LEU A 64 -6.11 7.84 -7.38
C LEU A 64 -7.21 8.91 -7.38
N GLU A 65 -7.03 9.98 -8.17
CA GLU A 65 -8.03 11.04 -8.33
C GLU A 65 -9.29 10.54 -9.05
N ASP A 66 -9.14 9.78 -10.14
CA ASP A 66 -10.24 9.23 -10.94
C ASP A 66 -11.14 8.31 -10.12
N PHE A 67 -10.57 7.54 -9.19
CA PHE A 67 -11.33 6.62 -8.32
C PHE A 67 -11.58 7.15 -6.92
N LYS A 68 -11.27 8.42 -6.62
CA LYS A 68 -11.45 9.02 -5.29
C LYS A 68 -12.87 8.81 -4.74
N LYS A 69 -13.89 8.92 -5.60
CA LYS A 69 -15.30 8.72 -5.22
C LYS A 69 -15.67 7.25 -4.97
N ASP A 70 -14.90 6.33 -5.55
CA ASP A 70 -15.09 4.90 -5.41
C ASP A 70 -14.32 4.33 -4.20
N MET A 71 -13.55 5.14 -3.47
CA MET A 71 -12.73 4.68 -2.34
C MET A 71 -13.56 4.65 -1.05
N ASP A 72 -13.95 3.44 -0.61
CA ASP A 72 -14.57 3.24 0.70
C ASP A 72 -13.52 3.11 1.82
N SER A 73 -13.96 3.10 3.09
CA SER A 73 -13.12 3.20 4.30
C SER A 73 -12.08 2.09 4.54
N ASN A 74 -12.05 1.03 3.73
CA ASN A 74 -11.11 -0.09 3.85
C ASN A 74 -10.42 -0.42 2.50
N ILE A 75 -9.81 0.59 1.90
CA ILE A 75 -9.05 0.44 0.66
C ILE A 75 -7.59 0.06 0.91
N ASN A 76 -7.13 -0.86 0.08
CA ASN A 76 -5.77 -1.39 0.07
C ASN A 76 -5.24 -1.23 -1.35
N ILE A 77 -4.40 -0.24 -1.58
CA ILE A 77 -3.78 -0.02 -2.90
C ILE A 77 -2.39 -0.65 -2.85
N VAL A 78 -2.14 -1.57 -3.77
CA VAL A 78 -0.93 -2.37 -3.82
C VAL A 78 -0.39 -2.43 -5.24
N GLY A 79 0.89 -2.75 -5.37
CA GLY A 79 1.49 -3.13 -6.65
C GLY A 79 2.76 -2.36 -6.94
N ASP A 80 3.17 -2.42 -8.21
CA ASP A 80 4.37 -1.77 -8.72
C ASP A 80 4.01 -0.38 -9.23
N PHE A 81 4.49 0.64 -8.52
CA PHE A 81 4.21 2.03 -8.85
C PHE A 81 5.27 2.58 -9.81
N ASN A 82 6.32 1.82 -10.16
CA ASN A 82 7.47 2.26 -10.94
C ASN A 82 8.08 3.60 -10.48
N THR A 83 7.81 4.00 -9.24
CA THR A 83 8.31 5.23 -8.64
C THR A 83 8.52 5.03 -7.15
N PRO A 84 9.65 5.50 -6.59
CA PRO A 84 9.79 5.61 -5.15
C PRO A 84 8.92 6.75 -4.62
N LEU A 85 8.55 6.67 -3.34
CA LEU A 85 7.75 7.70 -2.64
C LEU A 85 8.58 8.55 -1.68
N SER A 86 9.77 8.08 -1.30
CA SER A 86 10.69 8.78 -0.41
C SER A 86 12.14 8.66 -0.83
N LYS A 87 13.00 9.54 -0.31
CA LYS A 87 14.46 9.46 -0.51
C LYS A 87 15.05 8.14 -0.02
N MET A 88 14.47 7.56 1.03
CA MET A 88 14.91 6.27 1.60
C MET A 88 14.53 5.07 0.73
N ASP A 89 13.68 5.25 -0.27
CA ASP A 89 13.31 4.21 -1.23
C ASP A 89 14.33 4.09 -2.37
N ARG A 90 15.43 4.88 -2.36
CA ARG A 90 16.53 4.78 -3.32
C ARG A 90 17.84 4.56 -2.61
N SER A 91 18.65 3.60 -3.06
CA SER A 91 20.00 3.40 -2.52
C SER A 91 20.91 4.61 -2.72
N SER A 92 20.72 5.33 -3.82
CA SER A 92 21.43 6.59 -4.11
C SER A 92 21.02 7.74 -3.20
N LYS A 93 19.92 7.62 -2.47
CA LYS A 93 19.31 8.69 -1.66
C LYS A 93 19.11 10.00 -2.46
N GLN A 94 18.86 9.89 -3.76
CA GLN A 94 18.48 11.05 -4.56
C GLN A 94 17.18 11.66 -4.05
N ASN A 95 17.06 12.99 -4.18
CA ASN A 95 15.84 13.69 -3.80
C ASN A 95 14.68 13.28 -4.74
N ILE A 96 13.47 13.27 -4.18
CA ILE A 96 12.25 13.05 -4.95
C ILE A 96 11.96 14.26 -5.83
N ASN A 97 11.41 14.03 -7.02
CA ASN A 97 11.06 15.10 -7.96
C ASN A 97 9.68 15.71 -7.64
N LYS A 98 9.31 16.79 -8.34
CA LYS A 98 8.04 17.50 -8.13
C LYS A 98 6.81 16.61 -8.35
N ASP A 99 6.86 15.67 -9.28
CA ASP A 99 5.73 14.78 -9.56
C ASP A 99 5.50 13.77 -8.42
N ILE A 100 6.57 13.26 -7.82
CA ILE A 100 6.50 12.40 -6.63
C ILE A 100 5.96 13.19 -5.43
N VAL A 101 6.41 14.44 -5.24
CA VAL A 101 5.87 15.33 -4.20
C VAL A 101 4.37 15.55 -4.41
N ALA A 102 3.93 15.81 -5.64
CA ALA A 102 2.52 15.97 -5.95
C ALA A 102 1.70 14.71 -5.66
N LEU A 103 2.22 13.52 -6.00
CA LEU A 103 1.59 12.24 -5.66
C LEU A 103 1.48 12.04 -4.14
N ASN A 104 2.56 12.32 -3.40
CA ASN A 104 2.58 12.20 -1.95
C ASN A 104 1.57 13.14 -1.29
N ASN A 105 1.45 14.37 -1.78
CA ASN A 105 0.45 15.32 -1.29
C ASN A 105 -0.98 14.81 -1.54
N THR A 106 -1.26 14.29 -2.73
CA THR A 106 -2.57 13.68 -3.03
C THR A 106 -2.87 12.48 -2.12
N LEU A 107 -1.88 11.62 -1.86
CA LEU A 107 -2.03 10.53 -0.90
C LEU A 107 -2.35 11.06 0.51
N ASP A 108 -1.64 12.10 0.94
CA ASP A 108 -1.82 12.71 2.26
C ASP A 108 -3.21 13.34 2.42
N GLU A 109 -3.68 14.10 1.42
CA GLU A 109 -5.01 14.70 1.34
C GLU A 109 -6.14 13.65 1.38
N MET A 110 -5.89 12.46 0.85
CA MET A 110 -6.83 11.33 0.89
C MET A 110 -6.71 10.52 2.20
N GLY A 111 -5.85 10.93 3.13
CA GLY A 111 -5.62 10.24 4.40
C GLY A 111 -4.88 8.91 4.24
N PHE A 112 -4.14 8.72 3.15
CA PHE A 112 -3.35 7.53 2.87
C PHE A 112 -1.88 7.69 3.27
N THR A 113 -1.20 6.56 3.42
CA THR A 113 0.24 6.50 3.68
C THR A 113 0.83 5.19 3.15
N ASP A 114 2.14 5.19 2.83
CA ASP A 114 2.88 3.95 2.52
C ASP A 114 3.14 3.19 3.81
N ILE A 115 2.38 2.11 4.02
CA ILE A 115 2.38 1.32 5.25
C ILE A 115 3.78 0.80 5.59
N TYR A 116 4.56 0.40 4.58
CA TYR A 116 5.92 -0.09 4.82
C TYR A 116 6.79 1.01 5.39
N ARG A 117 6.78 2.20 4.76
CA ARG A 117 7.65 3.31 5.16
C ARG A 117 7.23 3.90 6.50
N THR A 118 5.93 3.91 6.82
CA THR A 118 5.42 4.34 8.13
C THR A 118 5.92 3.44 9.25
N LEU A 119 5.92 2.13 9.06
CA LEU A 119 6.39 1.16 10.06
C LEU A 119 7.92 1.05 10.11
N HIS A 120 8.60 1.28 8.98
CA HIS A 120 10.05 1.14 8.83
C HIS A 120 10.70 2.44 8.30
N PRO A 121 10.59 3.56 9.03
CA PRO A 121 10.96 4.89 8.49
C PRO A 121 12.43 4.99 8.09
N LYS A 122 13.31 4.27 8.79
CA LYS A 122 14.77 4.32 8.59
C LYS A 122 15.34 3.12 7.85
N GLU A 123 14.54 2.09 7.55
CA GLU A 123 15.07 0.90 6.89
C GLU A 123 15.40 1.16 5.42
N ALA A 124 16.59 0.70 5.01
CA ALA A 124 17.08 0.74 3.65
C ALA A 124 16.90 -0.63 2.96
N LYS A 125 15.64 -1.09 2.87
CA LYS A 125 15.27 -2.30 2.12
C LYS A 125 14.53 -1.92 0.84
N TYR A 126 14.80 -2.68 -0.21
CA TYR A 126 14.39 -2.37 -1.59
C TYR A 126 13.72 -3.57 -2.24
N THR A 127 12.84 -3.29 -3.19
CA THR A 127 12.05 -4.30 -3.89
C THR A 127 12.58 -4.61 -5.28
N PHE A 128 13.37 -3.71 -5.88
CA PHE A 128 13.89 -3.85 -7.24
C PHE A 128 15.38 -3.48 -7.33
N PHE A 129 16.09 -4.11 -8.26
CA PHE A 129 17.46 -3.75 -8.64
C PHE A 129 17.54 -3.41 -10.13
N SER A 130 18.02 -2.21 -10.43
CA SER A 130 18.27 -1.78 -11.81
C SER A 130 19.68 -2.15 -12.23
N ASN A 131 19.80 -3.13 -13.14
CA ASN A 131 21.09 -3.52 -13.71
C ASN A 131 21.79 -2.36 -14.46
N VAL A 132 21.03 -1.60 -15.24
CA VAL A 132 21.56 -0.50 -16.08
C VAL A 132 22.20 0.60 -15.24
N HIS A 133 21.68 0.84 -14.03
CA HIS A 133 22.16 1.90 -13.15
C HIS A 133 22.95 1.36 -11.95
N GLY A 134 23.00 0.05 -11.72
CA GLY A 134 23.63 -0.55 -10.55
C GLY A 134 23.03 -0.07 -9.22
N THR A 135 21.72 0.24 -9.20
CA THR A 135 21.06 0.82 -8.01
C THR A 135 19.85 0.03 -7.57
N PHE A 136 19.54 0.12 -6.26
CA PHE A 136 18.37 -0.50 -5.67
C PHE A 136 17.30 0.55 -5.40
N SER A 137 16.04 0.16 -5.61
CA SER A 137 14.88 1.00 -5.31
C SER A 137 13.73 0.19 -4.73
N LYS A 138 12.95 0.83 -3.85
CA LYS A 138 11.62 0.36 -3.46
C LYS A 138 10.60 1.08 -4.34
N ILE A 139 10.02 0.34 -5.28
CA ILE A 139 9.00 0.83 -6.23
C ILE A 139 7.70 0.06 -6.14
N ASP A 140 7.69 -1.04 -5.37
CA ASP A 140 6.49 -1.74 -4.98
C ASP A 140 6.00 -1.16 -3.64
N HIS A 141 4.72 -0.83 -3.59
CA HIS A 141 4.12 -0.15 -2.45
C HIS A 141 2.84 -0.83 -1.99
N MET A 142 2.55 -0.63 -0.70
CA MET A 142 1.27 -0.95 -0.10
C MET A 142 0.78 0.29 0.63
N ILE A 143 -0.22 0.92 0.04
CA ILE A 143 -0.84 2.14 0.51
C ILE A 143 -2.16 1.79 1.21
N GLY A 144 -2.41 2.40 2.35
CA GLY A 144 -3.68 2.27 3.06
C GLY A 144 -3.95 3.50 3.93
N HIS A 145 -5.14 3.53 4.54
CA HIS A 145 -5.52 4.64 5.41
C HIS A 145 -4.62 4.72 6.64
N LYS A 146 -4.24 5.95 7.01
CA LYS A 146 -3.49 6.25 8.25
C LYS A 146 -4.20 5.70 9.50
N THR A 147 -5.53 5.73 9.52
CA THR A 147 -6.36 5.21 10.62
C THR A 147 -6.33 3.68 10.72
N SER A 148 -5.97 2.98 9.65
CA SER A 148 -5.93 1.52 9.61
C SER A 148 -4.60 0.91 10.06
N LEU A 149 -3.63 1.74 10.45
CA LEU A 149 -2.29 1.28 10.85
C LEU A 149 -2.33 0.28 12.02
N ASN A 150 -3.27 0.43 12.95
CA ASN A 150 -3.43 -0.44 14.12
C ASN A 150 -3.88 -1.88 13.77
N ASN A 151 -4.39 -2.09 12.55
CA ASN A 151 -4.85 -3.42 12.11
C ASN A 151 -3.70 -4.29 11.58
N PHE A 152 -2.51 -3.73 11.40
CA PHE A 152 -1.36 -4.43 10.84
C PHE A 152 -0.52 -5.06 11.94
N LYS A 153 -0.27 -6.36 11.79
CA LYS A 153 0.63 -7.10 12.67
C LYS A 153 2.08 -6.92 12.21
N LYS A 154 2.31 -7.06 10.91
CA LYS A 154 3.64 -7.04 10.30
C LYS A 154 3.54 -6.71 8.82
N ILE A 155 4.54 -6.00 8.29
CA ILE A 155 4.79 -5.88 6.87
C ILE A 155 6.27 -6.14 6.59
N GLU A 156 6.56 -6.94 5.56
CA GLU A 156 7.92 -7.33 5.20
C GLU A 156 8.11 -7.45 3.68
N ILE A 157 9.35 -7.22 3.24
CA ILE A 157 9.79 -7.49 1.87
C ILE A 157 10.31 -8.92 1.83
N ILE A 158 9.75 -9.75 0.94
CA ILE A 158 10.12 -11.15 0.75
C ILE A 158 10.89 -11.33 -0.57
N PRO A 159 12.05 -12.01 -0.57
CA PRO A 159 12.78 -12.27 -1.80
C PRO A 159 11.95 -13.15 -2.76
N SER A 160 12.16 -12.95 -4.06
CA SER A 160 11.56 -13.77 -5.12
C SER A 160 12.67 -14.38 -5.97
N ILE A 161 12.51 -15.64 -6.37
CA ILE A 161 13.40 -16.31 -7.33
C ILE A 161 12.85 -16.27 -8.76
N PHE A 162 11.57 -15.91 -8.92
CA PHE A 162 10.85 -15.92 -10.19
C PHE A 162 10.67 -14.52 -10.79
N SER A 163 11.13 -13.48 -10.10
CA SER A 163 11.00 -12.09 -10.53
C SER A 163 12.23 -11.30 -10.07
N ASP A 164 12.57 -10.30 -10.86
CA ASP A 164 13.47 -9.19 -10.54
C ASP A 164 12.91 -8.25 -9.46
N HIS A 165 11.62 -8.37 -9.14
CA HIS A 165 10.99 -7.74 -7.99
C HIS A 165 10.88 -8.68 -6.79
N LYS A 166 11.03 -8.12 -5.60
CA LYS A 166 10.73 -8.76 -4.33
C LYS A 166 9.27 -8.51 -3.96
N GLY A 167 8.64 -9.49 -3.33
CA GLY A 167 7.25 -9.37 -2.89
C GLY A 167 7.11 -8.50 -1.64
N LEU A 168 5.92 -7.92 -1.47
CA LEU A 168 5.50 -7.32 -0.19
C LEU A 168 4.47 -8.23 0.46
N LYS A 169 4.75 -8.65 1.70
CA LYS A 169 3.83 -9.45 2.51
C LYS A 169 3.31 -8.62 3.67
N ARG A 170 1.99 -8.57 3.82
CA ARG A 170 1.33 -7.99 4.98
C ARG A 170 0.61 -9.08 5.77
N GLU A 171 0.79 -9.05 7.09
CA GLU A 171 0.00 -9.80 8.04
C GLU A 171 -0.91 -8.84 8.82
N THR A 172 -2.20 -9.14 8.87
CA THR A 172 -3.18 -8.40 9.65
C THR A 172 -3.47 -9.13 10.95
N ASN A 173 -3.82 -8.39 12.00
CA ASN A 173 -4.28 -9.00 13.23
C ASN A 173 -5.57 -9.79 12.96
N PRO A 174 -5.75 -10.99 13.56
CA PRO A 174 -7.04 -11.65 13.53
C PRO A 174 -8.03 -10.72 14.23
N LYS A 175 -8.97 -10.16 13.48
CA LYS A 175 -10.12 -9.51 14.12
C LYS A 175 -10.91 -10.65 14.77
N GLY A 176 -10.98 -10.62 16.10
CA GLY A 176 -11.61 -11.69 16.86
C GLY A 176 -12.99 -11.98 16.30
N LYS A 177 -13.35 -13.26 16.17
CA LYS A 177 -14.77 -13.65 16.13
C LYS A 177 -15.43 -12.90 17.27
N ASN A 178 -16.40 -12.02 16.99
CA ASN A 178 -17.08 -11.20 17.99
C ASN A 178 -17.16 -11.91 19.34
N PRO A 179 -16.38 -11.52 20.36
CA PRO A 179 -16.75 -11.89 21.71
C PRO A 179 -18.04 -11.13 21.95
N LYS A 180 -19.14 -11.85 22.08
CA LYS A 180 -20.34 -11.29 22.69
C LYS A 180 -19.91 -10.55 23.96
N HIS A 181 -20.40 -9.32 24.11
CA HIS A 181 -20.33 -8.45 25.28
C HIS A 181 -19.14 -7.49 25.40
N SER A 182 -19.52 -6.20 25.45
CA SER A 182 -18.85 -5.00 26.00
C SER A 182 -17.43 -5.21 26.54
N LYS A 183 -16.45 -4.52 25.95
CA LYS A 183 -15.16 -4.32 26.60
C LYS A 183 -14.70 -2.87 26.45
N SER A 184 -14.31 -2.33 27.59
CA SER A 184 -13.69 -1.03 27.81
C SER A 184 -12.60 -0.73 26.77
N TRP A 185 -12.54 0.53 26.35
CA TRP A 185 -11.44 1.05 25.54
C TRP A 185 -10.11 0.73 26.24
N THR A 186 -9.30 -0.11 25.59
CA THR A 186 -7.95 -0.45 26.03
C THR A 186 -6.97 0.16 25.03
N LEU A 187 -6.04 0.97 25.52
CA LEU A 187 -5.02 1.62 24.69
C LEU A 187 -4.10 0.55 24.07
N ASN A 188 -3.91 0.60 22.75
CA ASN A 188 -2.93 -0.25 22.07
C ASN A 188 -1.51 0.15 22.49
N SER A 189 -0.85 -0.68 23.29
CA SER A 189 0.49 -0.42 23.82
C SER A 189 1.58 -0.35 22.75
N MET A 190 1.36 -0.88 21.53
CA MET A 190 2.32 -0.69 20.43
C MET A 190 2.42 0.76 19.97
N LEU A 191 1.36 1.57 20.11
CA LEU A 191 1.39 2.98 19.77
C LEU A 191 2.35 3.77 20.68
N LEU A 192 2.52 3.32 21.92
CA LEU A 192 3.49 3.88 22.86
C LEU A 192 4.94 3.56 22.48
N ASN A 193 5.22 2.77 21.44
CA ASN A 193 6.57 2.63 20.91
C ASN A 193 6.96 3.75 19.94
N ASN A 194 6.01 4.59 19.52
CA ASN A 194 6.26 5.66 18.58
C ASN A 194 6.42 7.02 19.29
N GLU A 195 7.54 7.71 19.04
CA GLU A 195 7.91 8.89 19.81
C GLU A 195 6.99 10.09 19.56
N TRP A 196 6.42 10.23 18.36
CA TRP A 196 5.44 11.28 18.09
C TRP A 196 4.13 11.04 18.86
N VAL A 197 3.67 9.79 18.96
CA VAL A 197 2.48 9.45 19.76
C VAL A 197 2.72 9.78 21.23
N LYS A 198 3.91 9.49 21.76
CA LYS A 198 4.26 9.87 23.13
C LYS A 198 4.25 11.39 23.32
N ASN A 199 4.70 12.16 22.33
CA ASN A 199 4.72 13.61 22.42
C ASN A 199 3.32 14.22 22.34
N ASP A 200 2.48 13.76 21.42
CA ASP A 200 1.07 14.18 21.33
C ASP A 200 0.30 13.86 22.62
N ILE A 201 0.51 12.68 23.20
CA ILE A 201 -0.09 12.30 24.49
C ILE A 201 0.42 13.22 25.62
N ARG A 202 1.72 13.55 25.64
CA ARG A 202 2.29 14.47 26.65
C ARG A 202 1.74 15.89 26.51
N GLU A 203 1.50 16.35 25.28
CA GLU A 203 0.89 17.66 25.03
C GLU A 203 -0.59 17.69 25.43
N ALA A 204 -1.33 16.60 25.21
CA ALA A 204 -2.74 16.50 25.54
C ALA A 204 -3.04 16.30 27.04
N ILE A 205 -2.05 15.88 27.85
CA ILE A 205 -2.18 15.68 29.31
C ILE A 205 -1.72 16.92 30.11
N LYS A 206 -1.24 17.98 29.45
CA LYS A 206 -1.03 19.29 30.09
C LYS A 206 -2.34 20.04 30.25
#